data_AF-A0A1Q3EHF7-F1
#
_entry.id   AF-A0A1Q3EHF7-F1
#
_cell.length_a   1.000
_cell.length_b   1.000
_cell.length_c   1.000
_cell.angle_alpha   90.00
_cell.angle_beta   90.00
_cell.angle_gamma   90.00
#
_symmetry.space_group_name_H-M   'P 1'
#
loop_
_entity.id
_entity.type
_entity.pdbx_description
1 polymer ?
#
loop_
_entity_poly.entity_id
_entity_poly.type
_entity_poly.pdbx_seq_one_letter_code
_entity_poly.pdbx_strand_id
1 'polypeptide(L)'
;MRTGAPNTRSSIARDIKLHAIQIVIDWGAATGSGLWASAHTFQQGVDVSQDMEGLKISDTSLQTYIAIDKRDGLVTIGKRLLRDLEKDTLTVIWQRAFHDDNKMARSLGEDTIALNVGERCSYSDHNTTSGFENIAEARELLLKMGRKEMEDPSTEDWSIRGSHVVAPCPHDGECPLLHPGTTQLACGFSQRLQRPSFIRLTKHSTVGHEDIGYSYVVIQRGARPVRPSSKSGRIGATGKRELDRKAESQTIMKELRLHDENNVGEMPPDAPHAVELSNPLRVPLDYELQTELRKEAYSWPRLVFPPLKKSGHIILDACTPEVPRSQGKQPYYDARKSSWGDLFPHEPKNPPQERYQPRRAKRDGSIGPVRGADIGKRRTVEEQTRISYEALSENIKENRKKSRRDRISQGLENDSV
;
A
#
# COMPACT_ATOMS: atom_id res chain seq x y z
N MET A 1 -38.34 9.27 -51.68
CA MET A 1 -37.09 10.01 -51.39
C MET A 1 -36.89 10.08 -49.90
N ARG A 2 -35.63 10.05 -49.47
CA ARG A 2 -35.08 10.02 -48.09
C ARG A 2 -35.03 8.64 -47.42
N THR A 3 -33.94 7.98 -47.80
CA THR A 3 -33.16 6.94 -47.13
C THR A 3 -32.99 7.17 -45.62
N GLY A 4 -33.34 6.16 -44.82
CA GLY A 4 -32.90 6.04 -43.42
C GLY A 4 -31.59 5.25 -43.37
N ALA A 5 -30.51 5.90 -42.90
CA ALA A 5 -29.24 5.22 -42.62
C ALA A 5 -29.33 4.43 -41.29
N PRO A 6 -28.71 3.25 -41.19
CA PRO A 6 -28.66 2.49 -39.96
C PRO A 6 -27.70 3.15 -38.96
N ASN A 7 -28.18 3.29 -37.73
CA ASN A 7 -27.46 3.84 -36.60
C ASN A 7 -26.26 2.92 -36.26
N THR A 8 -25.07 3.30 -36.73
CA THR A 8 -23.81 2.67 -36.35
C THR A 8 -23.55 2.98 -34.88
N ARG A 9 -23.94 2.08 -33.98
CA ARG A 9 -23.35 2.01 -32.63
C ARG A 9 -21.86 1.81 -32.80
N SER A 10 -21.11 2.89 -32.58
CA SER A 10 -19.67 2.96 -32.74
C SER A 10 -18.99 1.87 -31.93
N SER A 11 -18.23 1.08 -32.68
CA SER A 11 -17.38 -0.04 -32.31
C SER A 11 -16.16 0.33 -31.46
N ILE A 12 -16.32 1.13 -30.39
CA ILE A 12 -15.21 1.60 -29.52
C ILE A 12 -15.15 0.79 -28.20
N ALA A 13 -16.01 -0.21 -28.02
CA ALA A 13 -15.97 -1.14 -26.88
C ALA A 13 -15.11 -2.39 -27.13
N ARG A 14 -14.22 -2.36 -28.13
CA ARG A 14 -13.21 -3.40 -28.37
C ARG A 14 -11.83 -2.76 -28.25
N ASP A 15 -10.97 -3.39 -27.46
CA ASP A 15 -9.52 -3.18 -27.40
C ASP A 15 -8.95 -2.12 -26.45
N ILE A 16 -9.45 -2.04 -25.22
CA ILE A 16 -8.60 -1.66 -24.08
C ILE A 16 -8.75 -2.71 -22.98
N LYS A 17 -8.15 -3.89 -23.19
CA LYS A 17 -7.81 -4.80 -22.09
C LYS A 17 -6.76 -4.09 -21.23
N LEU A 18 -7.18 -3.50 -20.12
CA LEU A 18 -6.31 -3.56 -18.94
C LEU A 18 -5.98 -5.05 -18.76
N HIS A 19 -4.71 -5.44 -18.77
CA HIS A 19 -4.31 -6.84 -18.60
C HIS A 19 -4.91 -7.38 -17.31
N ALA A 20 -6.06 -8.01 -17.43
CA ALA A 20 -6.74 -8.63 -16.32
C ALA A 20 -5.95 -9.89 -16.02
N ILE A 21 -5.30 -9.91 -14.85
CA ILE A 21 -4.65 -11.11 -14.37
C ILE A 21 -5.70 -12.22 -14.40
N GLN A 22 -5.35 -13.32 -15.07
CA GLN A 22 -6.20 -14.49 -15.23
C GLN A 22 -5.65 -15.69 -14.47
N ILE A 23 -4.33 -15.70 -14.21
CA ILE A 23 -3.66 -16.86 -13.63
C ILE A 23 -2.83 -16.44 -12.42
N VAL A 24 -3.00 -17.17 -11.31
CA VAL A 24 -2.20 -17.01 -10.10
C VAL A 24 -1.56 -18.34 -9.75
N ILE A 25 -0.26 -18.32 -9.48
CA ILE A 25 0.43 -19.42 -8.82
C ILE A 25 0.86 -18.95 -7.43
N ASP A 26 0.40 -19.64 -6.40
CA ASP A 26 0.62 -19.28 -5.00
C ASP A 26 1.45 -20.33 -4.29
N TRP A 27 2.69 -19.96 -3.93
CA TRP A 27 3.59 -20.78 -3.14
C TRP A 27 3.42 -20.47 -1.66
N GLY A 28 3.15 -21.52 -0.87
CA GLY A 28 2.81 -21.36 0.54
C GLY A 28 1.35 -21.01 0.75
N ALA A 29 0.46 -21.47 -0.14
CA ALA A 29 -0.95 -21.10 -0.16
C ALA A 29 -1.74 -21.43 1.12
N ALA A 30 -1.19 -22.29 1.99
CA ALA A 30 -1.81 -22.72 3.23
C ALA A 30 -3.25 -23.21 3.00
N THR A 31 -4.23 -22.49 3.55
CA THR A 31 -5.66 -22.78 3.40
C THR A 31 -6.37 -21.87 2.41
N GLY A 32 -5.65 -20.91 1.80
CA GLY A 32 -6.14 -20.07 0.72
C GLY A 32 -6.33 -18.59 1.02
N SER A 33 -5.50 -18.01 1.89
CA SER A 33 -5.45 -16.54 2.09
C SER A 33 -5.08 -15.82 0.79
N GLY A 34 -4.13 -16.34 0.02
CA GLY A 34 -3.77 -15.82 -1.30
C GLY A 34 -4.91 -15.91 -2.33
N LEU A 35 -5.74 -16.96 -2.25
CA LEU A 35 -6.88 -17.15 -3.17
C LEU A 35 -7.94 -16.10 -2.89
N TRP A 36 -8.28 -15.91 -1.61
CA TRP A 36 -9.20 -14.87 -1.19
C TRP A 36 -8.68 -13.49 -1.63
N ALA A 37 -7.43 -13.16 -1.32
CA ALA A 37 -6.84 -11.86 -1.65
C ALA A 37 -6.82 -11.60 -3.16
N SER A 38 -6.36 -12.55 -3.97
CA SER A 38 -6.27 -12.38 -5.42
C SER A 38 -7.64 -12.33 -6.08
N ALA A 39 -8.58 -13.21 -5.70
CA ALA A 39 -9.92 -13.20 -6.26
C ALA A 39 -10.64 -11.88 -6.00
N HIS A 40 -10.55 -11.33 -4.80
CA HIS A 40 -11.17 -10.04 -4.46
C HIS A 40 -10.41 -8.82 -5.02
N THR A 41 -9.11 -8.96 -5.32
CA THR A 41 -8.33 -7.88 -5.95
C THR A 41 -8.63 -7.79 -7.44
N PHE A 42 -8.75 -8.92 -8.13
CA PHE A 42 -8.94 -8.99 -9.57
C PHE A 42 -10.41 -9.26 -9.89
N GLN A 43 -11.20 -8.20 -10.01
CA GLN A 43 -12.65 -8.24 -10.22
C GLN A 43 -13.02 -7.76 -11.64
N GLN A 44 -14.06 -8.36 -12.24
CA GLN A 44 -14.58 -7.98 -13.55
C GLN A 44 -15.70 -6.95 -13.42
N GLY A 45 -15.64 -5.86 -14.16
CA GLY A 45 -16.78 -4.94 -14.32
C GLY A 45 -17.20 -4.15 -13.07
N VAL A 46 -16.37 -4.14 -12.01
CA VAL A 46 -16.69 -3.45 -10.75
C VAL A 46 -16.18 -2.01 -10.76
N ASP A 47 -17.07 -1.07 -10.44
CA ASP A 47 -16.71 0.29 -10.04
C ASP A 47 -16.02 0.23 -8.67
N VAL A 48 -14.81 0.79 -8.57
CA VAL A 48 -13.89 0.73 -7.41
C VAL A 48 -14.50 1.35 -6.13
N SER A 49 -15.72 1.87 -6.21
CA SER A 49 -16.50 2.46 -5.12
C SER A 49 -17.33 1.46 -4.29
N GLN A 50 -17.33 0.17 -4.64
CA GLN A 50 -18.03 -0.86 -3.84
C GLN A 50 -17.23 -1.26 -2.60
N ASP A 51 -17.91 -1.32 -1.46
CA ASP A 51 -17.37 -1.88 -0.23
C ASP A 51 -17.00 -3.36 -0.44
N MET A 52 -15.85 -3.78 0.11
CA MET A 52 -15.32 -5.15 -0.03
C MET A 52 -16.32 -6.25 0.38
N GLU A 53 -17.31 -5.92 1.19
CA GLU A 53 -18.37 -6.84 1.65
C GLU A 53 -19.31 -7.32 0.52
N GLY A 54 -19.40 -6.58 -0.58
CA GLY A 54 -20.24 -6.94 -1.73
C GLY A 54 -19.56 -7.82 -2.78
N LEU A 55 -18.23 -7.95 -2.73
CA LEU A 55 -17.46 -8.65 -3.76
C LEU A 55 -17.61 -10.17 -3.61
N LYS A 56 -17.90 -10.85 -4.72
CA LYS A 56 -17.97 -12.32 -4.76
C LYS A 56 -16.78 -12.90 -5.51
N ILE A 57 -16.43 -14.14 -5.17
CA ILE A 57 -15.41 -14.90 -5.89
C ILE A 57 -15.84 -15.21 -7.34
N SER A 58 -17.15 -15.31 -7.61
CA SER A 58 -17.73 -15.49 -8.95
C SER A 58 -17.40 -14.34 -9.92
N ASP A 59 -17.17 -13.14 -9.38
CA ASP A 59 -17.01 -11.91 -10.15
C ASP A 59 -15.53 -11.65 -10.48
N THR A 60 -14.65 -12.61 -10.17
CA THR A 60 -13.21 -12.47 -10.40
C THR A 60 -12.84 -12.54 -11.88
N SER A 61 -11.76 -11.85 -12.27
CA SER A 61 -11.14 -12.03 -13.59
C SER A 61 -10.23 -13.26 -13.68
N LEU A 62 -9.97 -13.91 -12.54
CA LEU A 62 -9.15 -15.11 -12.47
C LEU A 62 -9.86 -16.29 -13.15
N GLN A 63 -9.14 -16.99 -14.01
CA GLN A 63 -9.55 -18.25 -14.62
C GLN A 63 -8.90 -19.44 -13.93
N THR A 64 -7.65 -19.29 -13.49
CA THR A 64 -6.87 -20.40 -12.90
C THR A 64 -6.11 -19.94 -11.65
N TYR A 65 -6.24 -20.70 -10.57
CA TYR A 65 -5.49 -20.54 -9.34
C TYR A 65 -4.78 -21.84 -8.97
N ILE A 66 -3.45 -21.83 -8.94
CA ILE A 66 -2.63 -22.98 -8.57
C ILE A 66 -2.06 -22.74 -7.18
N ALA A 67 -2.59 -23.47 -6.20
CA ALA A 67 -2.20 -23.41 -4.81
C ALA A 67 -1.21 -24.52 -4.45
N ILE A 68 -0.02 -24.14 -3.98
CA ILE A 68 1.05 -25.07 -3.66
C ILE A 68 1.37 -24.97 -2.16
N ASP A 69 1.08 -26.03 -1.41
CA ASP A 69 1.51 -26.16 -0.01
C ASP A 69 1.96 -27.59 0.27
N LYS A 70 3.12 -27.73 0.92
CA LYS A 70 3.72 -29.04 1.22
C LYS A 70 2.93 -29.83 2.27
N ARG A 71 2.14 -29.16 3.11
CA ARG A 71 1.43 -29.74 4.27
C ARG A 71 0.07 -30.28 3.85
N ASP A 72 -0.06 -31.61 3.81
CA ASP A 72 -1.29 -32.28 3.38
C ASP A 72 -2.54 -31.88 4.18
N GLY A 73 -2.37 -31.61 5.48
CA GLY A 73 -3.46 -31.12 6.32
C GLY A 73 -4.04 -29.79 5.83
N LEU A 74 -3.18 -28.83 5.48
CA LEU A 74 -3.65 -27.54 4.97
C LEU A 74 -4.21 -27.63 3.56
N VAL A 75 -3.58 -28.45 2.71
CA VAL A 75 -4.11 -28.75 1.37
C VAL A 75 -5.52 -29.32 1.47
N THR A 76 -5.76 -30.24 2.40
CA THR A 76 -7.07 -30.87 2.62
C THR A 76 -8.09 -29.86 3.15
N ILE A 77 -7.68 -29.00 4.09
CA ILE A 77 -8.54 -27.93 4.62
C ILE A 77 -8.90 -26.93 3.52
N GLY A 78 -7.94 -26.45 2.74
CA GLY A 78 -8.18 -25.53 1.61
C GLY A 78 -9.16 -26.13 0.59
N LYS A 79 -8.96 -27.40 0.20
CA LYS A 79 -9.92 -28.12 -0.67
C LYS A 79 -11.31 -28.23 -0.05
N ARG A 80 -11.41 -28.38 1.28
CA ARG A 80 -12.69 -28.47 1.98
C ARG A 80 -13.41 -27.12 2.03
N LEU A 81 -12.69 -26.03 2.28
CA LEU A 81 -13.25 -24.68 2.31
C LEU A 81 -13.86 -24.28 0.94
N LEU A 82 -13.34 -24.83 -0.15
CA LEU A 82 -13.79 -24.55 -1.51
C LEU A 82 -15.00 -25.36 -2.00
N ARG A 83 -15.53 -26.29 -1.20
CA ARG A 83 -16.61 -27.18 -1.65
C ARG A 83 -17.94 -26.45 -1.89
N ASP A 84 -18.22 -25.47 -1.05
CA ASP A 84 -19.50 -24.78 -1.01
C ASP A 84 -19.43 -23.36 -1.61
N LEU A 85 -18.34 -23.04 -2.31
CA LEU A 85 -18.14 -21.75 -2.98
C LEU A 85 -18.53 -21.86 -4.47
N GLU A 86 -19.45 -20.99 -4.91
CA GLU A 86 -19.77 -20.79 -6.32
C GLU A 86 -18.55 -20.20 -7.04
N LYS A 87 -18.04 -20.91 -8.06
CA LYS A 87 -16.76 -20.59 -8.73
C LYS A 87 -16.84 -20.77 -10.24
N ASP A 88 -17.97 -20.41 -10.82
CA ASP A 88 -18.39 -20.81 -12.18
C ASP A 88 -17.32 -20.61 -13.27
N THR A 89 -16.45 -19.63 -13.12
CA THR A 89 -15.37 -19.30 -14.07
C THR A 89 -13.96 -19.64 -13.58
N LEU A 90 -13.78 -19.96 -12.29
CA LEU A 90 -12.48 -20.10 -11.63
C LEU A 90 -12.12 -21.56 -11.35
N THR A 91 -11.05 -22.02 -12.00
CA THR A 91 -10.43 -23.32 -11.71
C THR A 91 -9.40 -23.19 -10.60
N VAL A 92 -9.62 -23.87 -9.47
CA VAL A 92 -8.68 -23.89 -8.34
C VAL A 92 -8.05 -25.27 -8.18
N ILE A 93 -6.72 -25.34 -8.23
CA ILE A 93 -5.93 -26.57 -8.12
C ILE A 93 -5.09 -26.51 -6.84
N TRP A 94 -5.35 -27.41 -5.89
CA TRP A 94 -4.55 -27.53 -4.66
C TRP A 94 -3.65 -28.76 -4.71
N GLN A 95 -2.34 -28.54 -4.60
CA GLN A 95 -1.32 -29.56 -4.79
C GLN A 95 -0.11 -29.36 -3.87
N ARG A 96 0.70 -30.41 -3.74
CA ARG A 96 1.83 -30.46 -2.80
C ARG A 96 3.12 -29.86 -3.36
N ALA A 97 3.24 -29.87 -4.68
CA ALA A 97 4.43 -29.48 -5.41
C ALA A 97 4.03 -28.87 -6.77
N PHE A 98 4.98 -28.20 -7.39
CA PHE A 98 4.88 -27.80 -8.78
C PHE A 98 5.24 -28.99 -9.68
N HIS A 99 4.43 -29.26 -10.69
CA HIS A 99 4.56 -30.37 -11.63
C HIS A 99 4.78 -29.84 -13.05
N ASP A 100 5.26 -30.70 -13.96
CA ASP A 100 5.49 -30.32 -15.35
C ASP A 100 4.21 -29.85 -16.06
N ASP A 101 3.06 -30.41 -15.71
CA ASP A 101 1.75 -30.01 -16.24
C ASP A 101 1.34 -28.58 -15.82
N ASN A 102 2.01 -27.99 -14.83
CA ASN A 102 1.78 -26.61 -14.42
C ASN A 102 2.60 -25.61 -15.24
N LYS A 103 3.50 -26.08 -16.12
CA LYS A 103 4.27 -25.21 -17.00
C LYS A 103 3.31 -24.54 -17.98
N MET A 104 3.41 -23.22 -18.06
CA MET A 104 2.58 -22.42 -18.95
C MET A 104 3.36 -21.89 -20.14
N ALA A 105 2.67 -21.69 -21.25
CA ALA A 105 3.21 -21.01 -22.41
C ALA A 105 3.66 -19.59 -22.02
N ARG A 106 4.81 -19.15 -22.56
CA ARG A 106 5.36 -17.82 -22.25
C ARG A 106 4.42 -16.68 -22.61
N SER A 107 3.58 -16.86 -23.64
CA SER A 107 2.57 -15.90 -24.07
C SER A 107 1.54 -15.56 -22.98
N LEU A 108 1.33 -16.43 -21.99
CA LEU A 108 0.44 -16.17 -20.85
C LEU A 108 1.13 -15.40 -19.71
N GLY A 109 2.42 -15.06 -19.87
CA GLY A 109 3.22 -14.46 -18.81
C GLY A 109 2.71 -13.10 -18.32
N GLU A 110 2.12 -12.30 -19.21
CA GLU A 110 1.51 -11.00 -18.85
C GLU A 110 0.22 -11.17 -18.06
N ASP A 111 -0.51 -12.27 -18.24
CA ASP A 111 -1.75 -12.56 -17.52
C ASP A 111 -1.52 -13.39 -16.24
N THR A 112 -0.27 -13.71 -15.93
CA THR A 112 0.13 -14.60 -14.84
C THR A 112 0.91 -13.87 -13.75
N ILE A 113 0.52 -14.08 -12.49
CA ILE A 113 1.31 -13.65 -11.33
C ILE A 113 1.78 -14.83 -10.49
N ALA A 114 2.98 -14.70 -9.94
CA ALA A 114 3.51 -15.54 -8.87
C ALA A 114 3.33 -14.82 -7.54
N LEU A 115 2.59 -15.45 -6.63
CA LEU A 115 2.35 -15.00 -5.27
C LEU A 115 3.13 -15.89 -4.30
N ASN A 116 3.75 -15.26 -3.30
CA ASN A 116 4.25 -15.97 -2.14
C ASN A 116 3.91 -15.18 -0.88
N VAL A 117 3.17 -15.81 0.02
CA VAL A 117 2.83 -15.26 1.34
C VAL A 117 3.64 -16.01 2.38
N GLY A 118 4.54 -15.29 3.05
CA GLY A 118 5.43 -15.83 4.07
C GLY A 118 4.67 -16.12 5.35
N GLU A 119 4.12 -17.32 5.46
CA GLU A 119 3.55 -17.88 6.69
C GLU A 119 4.39 -19.08 7.13
N ARG A 120 5.46 -18.86 7.91
CA ARG A 120 6.14 -20.00 8.53
C ARG A 120 5.34 -20.45 9.73
N CYS A 121 4.86 -21.69 9.67
CA CYS A 121 4.11 -22.36 10.72
C CYS A 121 5.01 -22.71 11.91
N SER A 122 5.18 -21.77 12.81
CA SER A 122 5.18 -22.05 14.25
C SER A 122 4.24 -21.01 14.88
N TYR A 123 3.61 -21.35 16.00
CA TYR A 123 2.40 -20.72 16.56
C TYR A 123 2.50 -19.20 16.91
N SER A 124 3.48 -18.44 16.40
CA SER A 124 3.61 -16.98 16.54
C SER A 124 4.36 -16.26 15.41
N ASP A 125 4.60 -16.86 14.24
CA ASP A 125 5.59 -16.33 13.27
C ASP A 125 4.99 -15.52 12.11
N HIS A 126 4.41 -14.39 12.46
CA HIS A 126 3.86 -13.40 11.55
C HIS A 126 4.83 -12.22 11.44
N ASN A 127 5.39 -11.96 10.23
CA ASN A 127 6.39 -10.90 9.98
C ASN A 127 7.72 -11.10 10.78
N THR A 128 8.26 -12.31 10.77
CA THR A 128 9.58 -12.60 11.38
C THR A 128 10.73 -12.23 10.45
N THR A 129 11.92 -11.98 11.00
CA THR A 129 13.15 -11.74 10.23
C THR A 129 13.41 -12.90 9.27
N SER A 130 13.30 -14.15 9.72
CA SER A 130 13.50 -15.33 8.87
C SER A 130 12.43 -15.46 7.78
N GLY A 131 11.17 -15.14 8.08
CA GLY A 131 10.10 -15.10 7.07
C GLY A 131 10.39 -14.07 5.99
N PHE A 132 10.77 -12.86 6.39
CA PHE A 132 11.19 -11.79 5.49
C PHE A 132 12.40 -12.17 4.64
N GLU A 133 13.45 -12.76 5.22
CA GLU A 133 14.65 -13.20 4.51
C GLU A 133 14.31 -14.22 3.40
N ASN A 134 13.48 -15.23 3.70
CA ASN A 134 13.04 -16.21 2.71
C ASN A 134 12.28 -15.56 1.54
N ILE A 135 11.37 -14.62 1.83
CA ILE A 135 10.60 -13.90 0.80
C ILE A 135 11.52 -13.02 -0.04
N ALA A 136 12.47 -12.34 0.60
CA ALA A 136 13.41 -11.45 -0.09
C ALA A 136 14.40 -12.24 -0.96
N GLU A 137 14.85 -13.42 -0.54
CA GLU A 137 15.67 -14.33 -1.33
C GLU A 137 14.90 -14.88 -2.54
N ALA A 138 13.66 -15.34 -2.34
CA ALA A 138 12.80 -15.80 -3.43
C ALA A 138 12.54 -14.69 -4.46
N ARG A 139 12.31 -13.46 -3.99
CA ARG A 139 12.18 -12.26 -4.83
C ARG A 139 13.44 -12.05 -5.66
N GLU A 140 14.62 -12.05 -5.03
CA GLU A 140 15.88 -11.78 -5.74
C GLU A 140 16.20 -12.87 -6.76
N LEU A 141 15.90 -14.14 -6.45
CA LEU A 141 16.07 -15.25 -7.39
C LEU A 141 15.25 -15.05 -8.67
N LEU A 142 13.96 -14.73 -8.53
CA LEU A 142 13.05 -14.54 -9.66
C LEU A 142 13.41 -13.31 -10.51
N LEU A 143 13.85 -12.22 -9.87
CA LEU A 143 14.32 -11.03 -10.58
C LEU A 143 15.66 -11.27 -11.27
N LYS A 144 16.58 -12.03 -10.65
CA LYS A 144 17.85 -12.42 -11.26
C LYS A 144 17.63 -13.29 -12.50
N MET A 145 16.67 -14.21 -12.46
CA MET A 145 16.26 -14.97 -13.64
C MET A 145 15.73 -14.04 -14.73
N GLY A 146 14.86 -13.09 -14.39
CA GLY A 146 14.34 -12.11 -15.35
C GLY A 146 15.42 -11.24 -15.99
N ARG A 147 16.39 -10.75 -15.20
CA ARG A 147 17.53 -9.97 -15.74
C ARG A 147 18.38 -10.78 -16.70
N LYS A 148 18.69 -12.04 -16.36
CA LYS A 148 19.40 -12.96 -17.26
C LYS A 148 18.65 -13.16 -18.58
N GLU A 149 17.32 -13.32 -18.52
CA GLU A 149 16.49 -13.42 -19.73
C GLU A 149 16.47 -12.12 -20.55
N MET A 150 16.77 -10.95 -19.97
CA MET A 150 16.88 -9.71 -20.76
C MET A 150 18.28 -9.53 -21.37
N GLU A 151 19.32 -10.04 -20.72
CA GLU A 151 20.72 -9.93 -21.14
C GLU A 151 21.14 -11.00 -22.16
N ASP A 152 20.47 -12.15 -22.19
CA ASP A 152 20.82 -13.30 -23.04
C ASP A 152 20.33 -13.13 -24.49
N PRO A 153 21.22 -13.03 -25.49
CA PRO A 153 20.84 -12.88 -26.90
C PRO A 153 20.00 -14.04 -27.44
N SER A 154 20.16 -15.26 -26.90
CA SER A 154 19.38 -16.44 -27.34
C SER A 154 17.89 -16.34 -27.04
N THR A 155 17.50 -15.40 -26.17
CA THR A 155 16.13 -15.18 -25.73
C THR A 155 15.46 -14.01 -26.44
N GLU A 156 16.16 -13.34 -27.36
CA GLU A 156 15.70 -12.09 -27.98
C GLU A 156 14.36 -12.23 -28.71
N ASP A 157 14.12 -13.38 -29.36
CA ASP A 157 12.89 -13.71 -30.07
C ASP A 157 11.71 -14.08 -29.16
N TRP A 158 11.91 -14.13 -27.83
CA TRP A 158 10.82 -14.47 -26.91
C TRP A 158 9.82 -13.32 -26.79
N SER A 159 8.53 -13.67 -26.85
CA SER A 159 7.44 -12.70 -26.79
C SER A 159 7.44 -11.86 -25.52
N ILE A 160 7.78 -12.46 -24.37
CA ILE A 160 7.82 -11.82 -23.06
C ILE A 160 9.13 -12.22 -22.38
N ARG A 161 9.91 -11.20 -22.00
CA ARG A 161 11.19 -11.33 -21.29
C ARG A 161 11.19 -10.56 -19.99
N GLY A 162 11.96 -11.06 -19.04
CA GLY A 162 12.13 -10.42 -17.75
C GLY A 162 11.01 -10.73 -16.77
N SER A 163 11.15 -10.14 -15.59
CA SER A 163 10.19 -10.21 -14.49
C SER A 163 10.31 -8.94 -13.66
N HIS A 164 9.21 -8.54 -13.04
CA HIS A 164 9.17 -7.38 -12.16
C HIS A 164 8.26 -7.61 -10.97
N VAL A 165 8.52 -6.87 -9.89
CA VAL A 165 7.68 -6.86 -8.70
C VAL A 165 6.46 -5.99 -8.94
N VAL A 166 5.28 -6.58 -8.77
CA VAL A 166 3.97 -5.90 -8.75
C VAL A 166 3.70 -5.32 -7.37
N ALA A 167 3.96 -6.11 -6.33
CA ALA A 167 3.82 -5.71 -4.94
C ALA A 167 4.73 -6.55 -4.03
N PRO A 168 5.11 -6.07 -2.84
CA PRO A 168 4.88 -4.73 -2.31
C PRO A 168 5.94 -3.71 -2.76
N CYS A 169 7.12 -4.15 -3.20
CA CYS A 169 8.22 -3.24 -3.51
C CYS A 169 7.93 -2.44 -4.79
N PRO A 170 8.10 -1.10 -4.78
CA PRO A 170 7.91 -0.27 -5.98
C PRO A 170 9.13 -0.25 -6.91
N HIS A 171 10.04 -1.22 -6.77
CA HIS A 171 11.27 -1.33 -7.55
C HIS A 171 11.71 -2.80 -7.69
N ASP A 172 12.56 -3.07 -8.68
CA ASP A 172 13.22 -4.38 -8.89
C ASP A 172 14.66 -4.44 -8.38
N GLY A 173 15.20 -3.34 -7.85
CA GLY A 173 16.53 -3.34 -7.22
C GLY A 173 16.62 -4.18 -5.94
N GLU A 174 17.82 -4.21 -5.35
CA GLU A 174 18.06 -4.85 -4.04
C GLU A 174 17.13 -4.28 -2.96
N CYS A 175 16.64 -5.14 -2.05
CA CYS A 175 15.77 -4.70 -0.97
C CYS A 175 16.58 -3.88 0.07
N PRO A 176 16.22 -2.62 0.35
CA PRO A 176 17.00 -1.75 1.27
C PRO A 176 16.92 -2.17 2.74
N LEU A 177 15.99 -3.09 3.09
CA LEU A 177 15.88 -3.66 4.44
C LEU A 177 16.56 -5.02 4.57
N LEU A 178 17.00 -5.64 3.47
CA LEU A 178 17.63 -6.95 3.50
C LEU A 178 19.14 -6.81 3.77
N HIS A 179 19.54 -6.94 5.03
CA HIS A 179 20.95 -7.05 5.43
C HIS A 179 21.13 -8.30 6.31
N PRO A 180 21.30 -9.50 5.68
CA PRO A 180 21.37 -10.77 6.39
C PRO A 180 22.47 -10.75 7.45
N GLY A 181 22.14 -11.25 8.65
CA GLY A 181 23.08 -11.32 9.78
C GLY A 181 23.52 -9.98 10.37
N THR A 182 23.03 -8.84 9.86
CA THR A 182 23.42 -7.51 10.34
C THR A 182 22.27 -6.74 10.99
N THR A 183 21.07 -6.83 10.42
CA THR A 183 19.87 -6.16 10.94
C THR A 183 18.75 -7.16 11.14
N GLN A 184 18.01 -7.04 12.24
CA GLN A 184 16.80 -7.82 12.50
C GLN A 184 15.53 -7.14 11.94
N LEU A 185 15.67 -6.28 10.94
CA LEU A 185 14.54 -5.58 10.34
C LEU A 185 13.78 -6.53 9.41
N ALA A 186 12.46 -6.52 9.51
CA ALA A 186 11.58 -7.27 8.63
C ALA A 186 10.69 -6.29 7.84
N CYS A 187 10.68 -6.43 6.51
CA CYS A 187 9.68 -5.77 5.68
C CYS A 187 8.41 -6.62 5.70
N GLY A 188 7.42 -6.18 6.48
CA GLY A 188 6.12 -6.82 6.51
C GLY A 188 4.99 -5.83 6.71
N PHE A 189 3.81 -6.37 6.84
CA PHE A 189 2.54 -5.69 6.94
C PHE A 189 1.77 -6.29 8.10
N SER A 190 0.69 -5.65 8.51
CA SER A 190 -0.20 -6.18 9.53
C SER A 190 -1.65 -6.02 9.08
N GLN A 191 -2.42 -7.08 9.23
CA GLN A 191 -3.85 -7.09 8.99
C GLN A 191 -4.58 -7.30 10.31
N ARG A 192 -5.52 -6.42 10.63
CA ARG A 192 -6.43 -6.60 11.75
C ARG A 192 -7.50 -7.62 11.37
N LEU A 193 -7.64 -8.66 12.18
CA LEU A 193 -8.68 -9.68 12.05
C LEU A 193 -9.59 -9.65 13.28
N GLN A 194 -10.89 -9.85 13.05
CA GLN A 194 -11.85 -9.99 14.12
C GLN A 194 -11.62 -11.34 14.82
N ARG A 195 -11.53 -11.33 16.14
CA ARG A 195 -11.33 -12.52 16.96
C ARG A 195 -12.70 -13.01 17.46
N PRO A 196 -13.19 -14.18 17.00
CA PRO A 196 -14.45 -14.74 17.49
C PRO A 196 -14.42 -15.03 18.99
N SER A 197 -15.60 -15.11 19.61
CA SER A 197 -15.74 -15.38 21.05
C SER A 197 -14.98 -16.63 21.52
N PHE A 198 -15.01 -17.71 20.74
CA PHE A 198 -14.32 -18.95 21.11
C PHE A 198 -12.79 -18.81 21.13
N ILE A 199 -12.18 -18.13 20.14
CA ILE A 199 -10.72 -17.86 20.15
C ILE A 199 -10.34 -16.93 21.30
N ARG A 200 -11.20 -15.94 21.63
CA ARG A 200 -10.98 -15.04 22.77
C ARG A 200 -10.92 -15.81 24.09
N LEU A 201 -11.83 -16.78 24.27
CA LEU A 201 -11.85 -17.65 25.45
C LEU A 201 -10.58 -18.52 25.52
N THR A 202 -10.16 -19.14 24.40
CA THR A 202 -8.96 -19.98 24.36
C THR A 202 -7.66 -19.18 24.61
N LYS A 203 -7.57 -17.96 24.06
CA LYS A 203 -6.39 -17.08 24.24
C LYS A 203 -6.46 -16.20 25.50
N HIS A 204 -7.48 -16.39 26.36
CA HIS A 204 -7.73 -15.57 27.55
C HIS A 204 -7.67 -14.05 27.29
N SER A 205 -8.23 -13.61 26.16
CA SER A 205 -8.16 -12.21 25.74
C SER A 205 -9.53 -11.55 25.73
N THR A 206 -9.61 -10.38 26.33
CA THR A 206 -10.82 -9.56 26.34
C THR A 206 -11.03 -8.80 25.03
N VAL A 207 -9.97 -8.63 24.24
CA VAL A 207 -9.98 -7.85 22.99
C VAL A 207 -10.61 -8.65 21.85
N GLY A 208 -11.54 -8.01 21.13
CA GLY A 208 -12.31 -8.60 20.04
C GLY A 208 -11.59 -8.70 18.69
N HIS A 209 -10.32 -8.29 18.61
CA HIS A 209 -9.53 -8.27 17.39
C HIS A 209 -8.09 -8.70 17.68
N GLU A 210 -7.38 -9.10 16.63
CA GLU A 210 -5.94 -9.35 16.65
C GLU A 210 -5.28 -8.84 15.38
N ASP A 211 -4.10 -8.25 15.52
CA ASP A 211 -3.30 -7.76 14.41
C ASP A 211 -2.29 -8.85 14.02
N ILE A 212 -2.44 -9.39 12.80
CA ILE A 212 -1.62 -10.49 12.27
C ILE A 212 -0.63 -9.92 11.27
N GLY A 213 0.66 -10.12 11.55
CA GLY A 213 1.75 -9.73 10.66
C GLY A 213 1.92 -10.67 9.46
N TYR A 214 2.35 -10.16 8.32
CA TYR A 214 2.67 -11.00 7.16
C TYR A 214 3.70 -10.31 6.26
N SER A 215 4.47 -11.10 5.52
CA SER A 215 5.34 -10.61 4.44
C SER A 215 4.93 -11.33 3.17
N TYR A 216 4.89 -10.62 2.05
CA TYR A 216 4.51 -11.21 0.78
C TYR A 216 5.31 -10.61 -0.36
N VAL A 217 5.33 -11.29 -1.49
CA VAL A 217 5.82 -10.75 -2.76
C VAL A 217 4.93 -11.25 -3.90
N VAL A 218 4.65 -10.36 -4.84
CA VAL A 218 3.93 -10.62 -6.07
C VAL A 218 4.84 -10.24 -7.24
N ILE A 219 5.13 -11.21 -8.10
CA ILE A 219 5.98 -11.03 -9.28
C ILE A 219 5.21 -11.41 -10.52
N GLN A 220 5.37 -10.60 -11.56
CA GLN A 220 4.78 -10.83 -12.87
C GLN A 220 5.90 -10.95 -13.90
N ARG A 221 5.68 -11.74 -14.96
CA ARG A 221 6.63 -11.78 -16.09
C ARG A 221 6.50 -10.51 -16.92
N GLY A 222 7.57 -10.16 -17.63
CA GLY A 222 7.64 -8.95 -18.43
C GLY A 222 8.36 -7.81 -17.72
N ALA A 223 8.67 -6.76 -18.48
CA ALA A 223 9.28 -5.55 -17.97
C ALA A 223 8.31 -4.76 -17.08
N ARG A 224 8.83 -4.02 -16.10
CA ARG A 224 8.00 -3.11 -15.29
C ARG A 224 7.32 -2.07 -16.18
N PRO A 225 6.02 -1.75 -15.96
CA PRO A 225 5.36 -0.65 -16.64
C PRO A 225 6.13 0.67 -16.54
N VAL A 226 6.28 1.36 -17.67
CA VAL A 226 6.94 2.66 -17.73
C VAL A 226 6.12 3.69 -16.96
N ARG A 227 6.81 4.53 -16.18
CA ARG A 227 6.20 5.62 -15.45
C ARG A 227 5.56 6.62 -16.44
N PRO A 228 4.24 6.89 -16.35
CA PRO A 228 3.62 7.89 -17.22
C PRO A 228 4.18 9.28 -16.91
N SER A 229 4.23 10.14 -17.92
CA SER A 229 4.72 11.52 -17.80
C SER A 229 3.66 12.47 -17.23
N SER A 230 2.38 12.12 -17.39
CA SER A 230 1.24 12.83 -16.79
C SER A 230 1.30 12.70 -15.26
N LYS A 231 0.90 13.77 -14.57
CA LYS A 231 0.82 13.84 -13.09
C LYS A 231 -0.63 14.02 -12.68
N SER A 232 -1.46 13.06 -13.06
CA SER A 232 -2.91 13.16 -12.91
C SER A 232 -3.32 12.82 -11.47
N GLY A 233 -4.37 13.45 -10.94
CA GLY A 233 -5.02 13.04 -9.69
C GLY A 233 -4.25 13.27 -8.35
N ARG A 234 -3.13 13.99 -8.32
CA ARG A 234 -2.37 14.26 -7.07
C ARG A 234 -2.95 15.37 -6.18
N ILE A 235 -4.06 15.99 -6.60
CA ILE A 235 -4.71 17.09 -5.90
C ILE A 235 -5.89 16.51 -5.10
N GLY A 236 -5.66 16.23 -3.82
CA GLY A 236 -6.74 15.89 -2.89
C GLY A 236 -7.61 17.10 -2.53
N ALA A 237 -8.64 16.86 -1.70
CA ALA A 237 -9.60 17.89 -1.31
C ALA A 237 -8.95 19.15 -0.68
N THR A 238 -7.81 19.01 0.00
CA THR A 238 -7.10 20.16 0.59
C THR A 238 -6.40 20.98 -0.48
N GLY A 239 -5.79 20.32 -1.47
CA GLY A 239 -5.19 20.95 -2.63
C GLY A 239 -6.23 21.68 -3.48
N LYS A 240 -7.41 21.07 -3.71
CA LYS A 240 -8.52 21.70 -4.42
C LYS A 240 -8.97 23.01 -3.75
N ARG A 241 -9.25 22.97 -2.44
CA ARG A 241 -9.60 24.17 -1.65
C ARG A 241 -8.52 25.26 -1.69
N GLU A 242 -7.25 24.88 -1.76
CA GLU A 242 -6.16 25.85 -1.87
C GLU A 242 -6.11 26.51 -3.25
N LEU A 243 -6.37 25.74 -4.31
CA LEU A 243 -6.48 26.26 -5.67
C LEU A 243 -7.71 27.17 -5.81
N ASP A 244 -8.86 26.75 -5.29
CA ASP A 244 -10.09 27.54 -5.28
C ASP A 244 -9.85 28.88 -4.57
N ARG A 245 -9.24 28.86 -3.38
CA ARG A 245 -8.88 30.09 -2.64
C ARG A 245 -7.90 30.99 -3.42
N LYS A 246 -6.94 30.40 -4.13
CA LYS A 246 -6.00 31.18 -4.98
C LYS A 246 -6.71 31.78 -6.18
N ALA A 247 -7.62 31.04 -6.81
CA ALA A 247 -8.45 31.53 -7.91
C ALA A 247 -9.35 32.68 -7.44
N GLU A 248 -10.05 32.51 -6.32
CA GLU A 248 -10.88 33.53 -5.69
C GLU A 248 -10.08 34.82 -5.41
N SER A 249 -8.87 34.68 -4.85
CA SER A 249 -8.00 35.84 -4.56
C SER A 249 -7.45 36.54 -5.81
N GLN A 250 -7.41 35.85 -6.95
CA GLN A 250 -6.94 36.39 -8.23
C GLN A 250 -8.06 37.06 -9.02
N THR A 251 -9.32 36.79 -8.69
CA THR A 251 -10.47 37.49 -9.27
C THR A 251 -10.51 38.94 -8.77
N ILE A 252 -10.46 39.89 -9.70
CA ILE A 252 -10.68 41.31 -9.42
C ILE A 252 -12.12 41.45 -8.87
N MET A 253 -12.26 41.98 -7.65
CA MET A 253 -13.57 42.27 -7.06
C MET A 253 -14.37 43.16 -8.03
N LYS A 254 -15.41 42.60 -8.63
CA LYS A 254 -16.39 43.40 -9.37
C LYS A 254 -17.34 44.03 -8.35
N GLU A 255 -17.49 45.34 -8.43
CA GLU A 255 -18.47 46.06 -7.63
C GLU A 255 -19.88 45.55 -7.96
N LEU A 256 -20.61 45.13 -6.94
CA LEU A 256 -21.99 44.72 -7.07
C LEU A 256 -22.82 45.99 -7.31
N ARG A 257 -23.13 46.30 -8.57
CA ARG A 257 -24.15 47.32 -8.88
C ARG A 257 -25.51 46.74 -8.55
N LEU A 258 -26.11 47.24 -7.47
CA LEU A 258 -27.51 47.00 -7.17
C LEU A 258 -28.33 47.60 -8.32
N HIS A 259 -29.14 46.79 -8.98
CA HIS A 259 -30.13 47.30 -9.93
C HIS A 259 -31.13 48.14 -9.16
N ASP A 260 -31.19 49.44 -9.46
CA ASP A 260 -32.23 50.33 -8.98
C ASP A 260 -33.54 49.94 -9.70
N GLU A 261 -34.65 49.81 -8.95
CA GLU A 261 -35.94 49.30 -9.46
C GLU A 261 -36.55 50.18 -10.55
N ASN A 262 -35.95 51.34 -10.83
CA ASN A 262 -36.41 52.30 -11.84
C ASN A 262 -35.71 52.18 -13.20
N ASN A 263 -34.83 51.20 -13.42
CA ASN A 263 -34.20 50.99 -14.72
C ASN A 263 -34.37 49.54 -15.21
N VAL A 264 -35.43 49.32 -15.98
CA VAL A 264 -35.74 48.05 -16.67
C VAL A 264 -34.76 47.88 -17.83
N GLY A 265 -33.53 47.47 -17.53
CA GLY A 265 -32.61 46.95 -18.52
C GLY A 265 -32.95 45.49 -18.81
N GLU A 266 -33.17 45.16 -20.10
CA GLU A 266 -33.43 43.81 -20.59
C GLU A 266 -32.44 42.79 -20.02
N MET A 267 -32.97 41.74 -19.40
CA MET A 267 -32.19 40.54 -19.08
C MET A 267 -31.75 39.85 -20.38
N PRO A 268 -30.47 39.47 -20.53
CA PRO A 268 -30.06 38.64 -21.64
C PRO A 268 -30.76 37.26 -21.56
N PRO A 269 -31.16 36.63 -22.67
CA PRO A 269 -31.97 35.41 -22.66
C PRO A 269 -31.26 34.14 -22.17
N ASP A 270 -29.94 34.19 -21.92
CA ASP A 270 -29.10 33.01 -21.69
C ASP A 270 -28.45 33.00 -20.29
N ALA A 271 -29.25 33.08 -19.24
CA ALA A 271 -28.77 32.74 -17.89
C ALA A 271 -28.86 31.21 -17.70
N PRO A 272 -27.74 30.47 -17.62
CA PRO A 272 -27.79 29.03 -17.43
C PRO A 272 -28.45 28.71 -16.08
N HIS A 273 -29.36 27.74 -16.12
CA HIS A 273 -30.13 27.25 -14.98
C HIS A 273 -29.25 26.93 -13.76
N ALA A 274 -29.82 27.19 -12.59
CA ALA A 274 -29.23 26.93 -11.27
C ALA A 274 -28.45 25.61 -11.24
N VAL A 275 -27.17 25.71 -10.88
CA VAL A 275 -26.31 24.55 -10.63
C VAL A 275 -26.87 23.81 -9.42
N GLU A 276 -27.52 22.67 -9.66
CA GLU A 276 -27.84 21.71 -8.60
C GLU A 276 -26.54 21.40 -7.85
N LEU A 277 -26.57 21.58 -6.53
CA LEU A 277 -25.46 21.26 -5.64
C LEU A 277 -25.34 19.73 -5.54
N SER A 278 -24.84 19.09 -6.60
CA SER A 278 -24.54 17.66 -6.59
C SER A 278 -23.45 17.41 -5.55
N ASN A 279 -23.75 16.53 -4.60
CA ASN A 279 -22.89 16.14 -3.50
C ASN A 279 -21.45 15.83 -3.99
N PRO A 280 -20.42 16.65 -3.67
CA PRO A 280 -19.08 16.58 -4.30
C PRO A 280 -18.22 15.37 -3.87
N LEU A 281 -18.80 14.41 -3.14
CA LEU A 281 -18.09 13.26 -2.58
C LEU A 281 -18.17 11.98 -3.44
N ARG A 282 -18.84 12.03 -4.59
CA ARG A 282 -18.95 10.85 -5.47
C ARG A 282 -18.72 11.27 -6.92
N VAL A 283 -17.47 11.60 -7.24
CA VAL A 283 -17.03 11.65 -8.64
C VAL A 283 -16.64 10.21 -8.99
N PRO A 284 -17.38 9.51 -9.86
CA PRO A 284 -16.85 8.31 -10.50
C PRO A 284 -15.55 8.75 -11.16
N LEU A 285 -14.43 8.26 -10.62
CA LEU A 285 -13.15 8.60 -11.19
C LEU A 285 -13.17 8.07 -12.63
N ASP A 286 -13.03 8.95 -13.62
CA ASP A 286 -13.04 8.57 -15.03
C ASP A 286 -12.12 7.35 -15.24
N TYR A 287 -12.58 6.34 -15.98
CA TYR A 287 -11.87 5.07 -16.13
C TYR A 287 -10.44 5.27 -16.66
N GLU A 288 -10.25 6.28 -17.51
CA GLU A 288 -8.95 6.71 -18.02
C GLU A 288 -8.05 7.23 -16.90
N LEU A 289 -8.59 8.08 -16.01
CA LEU A 289 -7.86 8.63 -14.86
C LEU A 289 -7.47 7.51 -13.87
N GLN A 290 -8.35 6.54 -13.62
CA GLN A 290 -8.01 5.38 -12.78
C GLN A 290 -6.86 4.56 -13.39
N THR A 291 -6.88 4.40 -14.71
CA THR A 291 -5.85 3.66 -15.44
C THR A 291 -4.50 4.36 -15.38
N GLU A 292 -4.47 5.69 -15.53
CA GLU A 292 -3.24 6.47 -15.33
C GLU A 292 -2.73 6.36 -13.90
N LEU A 293 -3.59 6.51 -12.90
CA LEU A 293 -3.18 6.42 -11.49
C LEU A 293 -2.61 5.04 -11.14
N ARG A 294 -3.18 3.95 -11.68
CA ARG A 294 -2.62 2.60 -11.51
C ARG A 294 -1.22 2.49 -12.12
N LYS A 295 -0.99 3.07 -13.31
CA LYS A 295 0.34 3.10 -13.94
C LYS A 295 1.34 3.94 -13.13
N GLU A 296 0.91 5.09 -12.60
CA GLU A 296 1.72 5.91 -11.70
C GLU A 296 2.10 5.15 -10.41
N ALA A 297 1.16 4.40 -9.84
CA ALA A 297 1.31 3.70 -8.57
C ALA A 297 2.46 2.67 -8.55
N TYR A 298 2.82 2.08 -9.70
CA TYR A 298 4.00 1.20 -9.81
C TYR A 298 5.32 1.89 -9.41
N SER A 299 5.36 3.23 -9.51
CA SER A 299 6.54 4.03 -9.20
C SER A 299 6.46 4.75 -7.84
N TRP A 300 5.33 4.65 -7.13
CA TRP A 300 5.15 5.39 -5.89
C TRP A 300 5.91 4.72 -4.72
N PRO A 301 6.65 5.51 -3.91
CA PRO A 301 7.36 4.99 -2.75
C PRO A 301 6.39 4.33 -1.76
N ARG A 302 6.75 3.15 -1.24
CA ARG A 302 5.96 2.46 -0.21
C ARG A 302 6.54 2.70 1.17
N LEU A 303 5.72 3.07 2.14
CA LEU A 303 6.17 3.30 3.51
C LEU A 303 6.61 1.99 4.17
N VAL A 304 7.85 1.95 4.65
CA VAL A 304 8.44 0.76 5.31
C VAL A 304 8.34 0.80 6.83
N PHE A 305 7.97 1.95 7.38
CA PHE A 305 7.73 2.12 8.82
C PHE A 305 6.55 3.06 9.06
N PRO A 306 5.82 2.93 10.20
CA PRO A 306 4.72 3.82 10.56
C PRO A 306 5.14 5.30 10.63
N PRO A 307 4.47 6.25 9.96
CA PRO A 307 4.84 7.67 9.96
C PRO A 307 5.09 8.25 11.36
N LEU A 308 6.23 8.91 11.55
CA LEU A 308 6.55 9.59 12.82
C LEU A 308 5.97 11.00 12.81
N LYS A 309 4.92 11.20 13.60
CA LYS A 309 4.23 12.48 13.74
C LYS A 309 4.95 13.32 14.79
N LYS A 310 5.56 14.44 14.38
CA LYS A 310 6.16 15.44 15.26
C LYS A 310 5.41 16.77 15.14
N SER A 311 5.66 17.68 16.07
CA SER A 311 5.11 19.04 15.98
C SER A 311 5.62 19.71 14.69
N GLY A 312 4.69 20.12 13.83
CA GLY A 312 4.99 20.81 12.56
C GLY A 312 5.55 19.97 11.41
N HIS A 313 5.98 18.71 11.63
CA HIS A 313 6.53 17.87 10.56
C HIS A 313 6.29 16.38 10.77
N ILE A 314 6.32 15.62 9.67
CA ILE A 314 6.11 14.17 9.67
C ILE A 314 7.32 13.53 8.99
N ILE A 315 7.89 12.50 9.62
CA ILE A 315 9.02 11.76 9.07
C ILE A 315 8.48 10.45 8.49
N LEU A 316 8.67 10.28 7.18
CA LEU A 316 8.33 9.09 6.42
C LEU A 316 9.61 8.34 6.08
N ASP A 317 9.61 7.04 6.32
CA ASP A 317 10.64 6.14 5.78
C ASP A 317 9.95 5.30 4.71
N ALA A 318 10.48 5.32 3.49
CA ALA A 318 9.89 4.64 2.35
C ALA A 318 10.91 3.80 1.57
N CYS A 319 10.42 2.71 0.99
CA CYS A 319 11.11 1.87 0.03
C CYS A 319 11.10 2.58 -1.32
N THR A 320 12.20 3.24 -1.67
CA THR A 320 12.34 3.97 -2.94
C THR A 320 13.82 4.22 -3.22
N PRO A 321 14.24 4.26 -4.49
CA PRO A 321 15.56 4.78 -4.86
C PRO A 321 15.74 6.28 -4.52
N GLU A 322 14.65 7.06 -4.45
CA GLU A 322 14.67 8.49 -4.12
C GLU A 322 13.61 8.83 -3.06
N VAL A 323 14.04 9.27 -1.86
CA VAL A 323 13.16 9.45 -0.68
C VAL A 323 12.72 10.92 -0.48
N PRO A 324 11.42 11.25 -0.50
CA PRO A 324 10.97 12.64 -0.36
C PRO A 324 11.18 13.25 1.03
N ARG A 325 11.58 14.53 1.06
CA ARG A 325 11.52 15.39 2.27
C ARG A 325 10.56 16.57 2.05
N SER A 326 9.72 16.82 3.05
CA SER A 326 8.82 17.98 3.26
C SER A 326 8.06 18.49 2.03
N GLN A 327 6.75 18.35 2.10
CA GLN A 327 5.84 18.68 1.03
C GLN A 327 4.83 19.70 1.51
N GLY A 328 4.22 20.44 0.59
CA GLY A 328 3.23 21.48 0.89
C GLY A 328 2.02 20.99 1.70
N LYS A 329 0.96 21.80 1.75
CA LYS A 329 -0.19 21.51 2.63
C LYS A 329 -0.83 20.16 2.34
N GLN A 330 -1.14 19.84 1.08
CA GLN A 330 -1.80 18.58 0.71
C GLN A 330 -0.99 17.35 1.15
N PRO A 331 0.31 17.19 0.79
CA PRO A 331 1.00 15.96 1.16
C PRO A 331 1.36 15.89 2.65
N TYR A 332 1.38 17.01 3.39
CA TYR A 332 1.45 16.99 4.85
C TYR A 332 0.20 16.32 5.46
N TYR A 333 -0.99 16.68 4.98
CA TYR A 333 -2.23 16.03 5.45
C TYR A 333 -2.30 14.56 5.04
N ASP A 334 -1.84 14.22 3.83
CA ASP A 334 -1.79 12.83 3.37
C ASP A 334 -0.80 12.03 4.23
N ALA A 335 0.42 12.53 4.45
CA ALA A 335 1.42 11.90 5.31
C ALA A 335 0.92 11.69 6.75
N ARG A 336 0.03 12.57 7.25
CA ARG A 336 -0.57 12.44 8.59
C ARG A 336 -1.59 11.31 8.67
N LYS A 337 -2.25 11.02 7.55
CA LYS A 337 -3.25 9.96 7.41
C LYS A 337 -2.65 8.65 6.92
N SER A 338 -1.44 8.68 6.37
CA SER A 338 -0.74 7.47 5.96
C SER A 338 -0.41 6.56 7.15
N SER A 339 -0.38 5.26 6.85
CA SER A 339 -0.03 4.16 7.73
C SER A 339 1.16 3.38 7.15
N TRP A 340 1.72 2.47 7.96
CA TRP A 340 2.77 1.57 7.49
C TRP A 340 2.24 0.72 6.33
N GLY A 341 3.02 0.67 5.24
CA GLY A 341 2.69 -0.10 4.05
C GLY A 341 1.97 0.70 2.98
N ASP A 342 1.53 1.93 3.23
CA ASP A 342 0.86 2.76 2.23
C ASP A 342 1.81 3.18 1.09
N LEU A 343 1.26 3.32 -0.12
CA LEU A 343 1.92 4.04 -1.21
C LEU A 343 1.81 5.54 -0.97
N PHE A 344 2.86 6.30 -1.30
CA PHE A 344 2.90 7.73 -1.09
C PHE A 344 3.10 8.49 -2.42
N PRO A 345 2.05 9.10 -3.00
CA PRO A 345 2.04 9.57 -4.40
C PRO A 345 2.79 10.88 -4.68
N HIS A 346 3.53 11.40 -3.69
CA HIS A 346 4.10 12.75 -3.74
C HIS A 346 5.62 12.72 -3.95
N GLU A 347 6.07 13.29 -5.07
CA GLU A 347 7.48 13.39 -5.45
C GLU A 347 8.28 14.35 -4.55
N PRO A 348 9.54 14.03 -4.19
CA PRO A 348 10.43 14.93 -3.45
C PRO A 348 10.54 16.31 -4.09
N LYS A 349 10.52 17.38 -3.29
CA LYS A 349 10.99 18.72 -3.71
C LYS A 349 12.47 18.94 -3.42
N ASN A 350 12.99 18.29 -2.38
CA ASN A 350 14.35 18.42 -1.90
C ASN A 350 15.07 17.07 -1.98
N PRO A 351 16.41 17.05 -2.10
CA PRO A 351 17.16 15.81 -2.13
C PRO A 351 16.93 14.99 -0.84
N PRO A 352 16.87 13.65 -0.97
CA PRO A 352 16.60 12.72 0.12
C PRO A 352 17.63 12.80 1.25
N GLN A 353 17.17 12.51 2.47
CA GLN A 353 18.06 12.11 3.55
C GLN A 353 18.14 10.59 3.58
N GLU A 354 19.25 10.02 3.12
CA GLU A 354 19.48 8.58 3.17
C GLU A 354 19.79 8.11 4.60
N ARG A 355 19.05 7.11 5.09
CA ARG A 355 19.31 6.47 6.38
C ARG A 355 20.22 5.27 6.15
N TYR A 356 21.51 5.47 6.44
CA TYR A 356 22.51 4.41 6.32
C TYR A 356 22.29 3.30 7.35
N GLN A 357 22.14 2.06 6.89
CA GLN A 357 22.23 0.86 7.73
C GLN A 357 23.66 0.30 7.63
N PRO A 358 24.29 -0.08 8.76
CA PRO A 358 25.59 -0.72 8.71
C PRO A 358 25.46 -2.08 8.01
N ARG A 359 26.32 -2.35 7.02
CA ARG A 359 26.39 -3.65 6.31
C ARG A 359 27.18 -4.73 7.08
N ARG A 360 27.76 -4.39 8.22
CA ARG A 360 28.51 -5.30 9.08
C ARG A 360 28.00 -5.25 10.51
N ALA A 361 27.91 -6.41 11.15
CA ALA A 361 27.59 -6.50 12.58
C ALA A 361 28.62 -5.72 13.39
N LYS A 362 28.17 -5.17 14.53
CA LYS A 362 29.01 -4.43 15.46
C LYS A 362 30.17 -5.34 15.93
N ARG A 363 31.42 -4.89 15.78
CA ARG A 363 32.59 -5.62 16.30
C ARG A 363 32.51 -5.65 17.83
N ASP A 364 32.70 -6.83 18.43
CA ASP A 364 32.73 -6.99 19.88
C ASP A 364 33.74 -6.01 20.50
N GLY A 365 33.30 -5.27 21.53
CA GLY A 365 34.10 -4.27 22.24
C GLY A 365 34.02 -2.83 21.71
N SER A 366 33.25 -2.55 20.65
CA SER A 366 33.10 -1.16 20.16
C SER A 366 32.18 -0.30 21.06
N ILE A 367 32.67 0.85 21.52
CA ILE A 367 31.95 1.78 22.40
C ILE A 367 31.28 2.86 21.53
N GLY A 368 29.95 2.98 21.62
CA GLY A 368 29.15 3.98 20.88
C GLY A 368 27.98 3.39 20.06
N PRO A 369 26.93 4.18 19.78
CA PRO A 369 25.83 3.79 18.91
C PRO A 369 26.30 3.76 17.44
N VAL A 370 26.03 2.67 16.73
CA VAL A 370 26.33 2.56 15.30
C VAL A 370 25.38 3.47 14.52
N ARG A 371 25.88 4.23 13.53
CA ARG A 371 25.03 5.02 12.62
C ARG A 371 23.99 4.11 11.99
N GLY A 372 22.70 4.42 12.16
CA GLY A 372 21.59 3.59 11.70
C GLY A 372 21.03 2.59 12.72
N ALA A 373 21.62 2.49 13.91
CA ALA A 373 21.12 1.61 14.98
C ALA A 373 19.75 2.03 15.56
N ASP A 374 19.26 3.23 15.20
CA ASP A 374 17.95 3.78 15.53
C ASP A 374 16.86 3.41 14.49
N ILE A 375 17.24 2.85 13.34
CA ILE A 375 16.30 2.45 12.28
C ILE A 375 15.45 1.27 12.79
N GLY A 376 14.14 1.33 12.57
CA GLY A 376 13.17 0.33 13.04
C GLY A 376 12.89 0.31 14.55
N LYS A 377 13.69 0.98 15.39
CA LYS A 377 13.45 1.10 16.85
C LYS A 377 12.44 2.19 17.18
N ARG A 378 11.29 2.18 16.50
CA ARG A 378 10.19 3.11 16.78
C ARG A 378 9.33 2.49 17.88
N ARG A 379 9.16 3.18 19.01
CA ARG A 379 8.18 2.78 20.04
C ARG A 379 6.81 2.64 19.37
N THR A 380 6.19 1.48 19.48
CA THR A 380 4.83 1.28 18.96
C THR A 380 3.85 2.10 19.79
N VAL A 381 2.70 2.45 19.20
CA VAL A 381 1.62 3.15 19.93
C VAL A 381 1.13 2.29 21.10
N GLU A 382 1.15 0.95 20.98
CA GLU A 382 0.87 0.03 22.08
C GLU A 382 1.82 0.20 23.27
N GLU A 383 3.11 0.43 22.99
CA GLU A 383 4.14 0.71 23.99
C GLU A 383 3.96 2.10 24.62
N GLN A 384 3.33 3.05 23.91
CA GLN A 384 2.90 4.34 24.47
C GLN A 384 1.61 4.22 25.31
N THR A 385 0.70 3.29 25.00
CA THR A 385 -0.53 3.06 25.77
C THR A 385 -0.32 2.20 27.02
N ARG A 386 0.84 1.54 27.17
CA ARG A 386 1.25 0.84 28.39
C ARG A 386 1.79 1.75 29.49
N ILE A 387 1.54 3.06 29.42
CA ILE A 387 1.76 3.92 30.58
C ILE A 387 0.64 3.63 31.57
N SER A 388 0.92 2.75 32.54
CA SER A 388 -0.02 2.50 33.63
C SER A 388 -0.28 3.82 34.38
N TYR A 389 -1.50 3.98 34.89
CA TYR A 389 -1.86 5.15 35.69
C TYR A 389 -0.92 5.33 36.89
N GLU A 390 -0.40 4.22 37.42
CA GLU A 390 0.61 4.20 38.49
C GLU A 390 1.94 4.79 38.03
N ALA A 391 2.47 4.37 36.87
CA ALA A 391 3.71 4.92 36.32
C ALA A 391 3.59 6.43 36.01
N LEU A 392 2.42 6.88 35.55
CA LEU A 392 2.14 8.30 35.35
C LEU A 392 2.12 9.05 36.71
N SER A 393 1.50 8.46 37.73
CA SER A 393 1.39 9.04 39.07
C SER A 393 2.75 9.14 39.79
N GLU A 394 3.63 8.16 39.61
CA GLU A 394 4.98 8.17 40.16
C GLU A 394 5.83 9.26 39.51
N ASN A 395 5.77 9.37 38.19
CA ASN A 395 6.51 10.39 37.44
C ASN A 395 6.05 11.81 37.82
N ILE A 396 4.75 12.01 38.07
CA ILE A 396 4.21 13.28 38.60
C ILE A 396 4.73 13.57 40.02
N LYS A 397 4.77 12.55 40.90
CA LYS A 397 5.31 12.69 42.27
C LYS A 397 6.81 13.03 42.24
N GLU A 398 7.56 12.40 41.34
CA GLU A 398 9.00 12.58 41.20
C GLU A 398 9.33 13.98 40.65
N ASN A 399 8.59 14.45 39.66
CA ASN A 399 8.71 15.82 39.16
C ASN A 399 8.33 16.88 40.21
N ARG A 400 7.31 16.63 41.05
CA ARG A 400 6.98 17.51 42.18
C ARG A 400 8.10 17.55 43.23
N LYS A 401 8.71 16.40 43.53
CA LYS A 401 9.87 16.34 44.45
C LYS A 401 11.06 17.09 43.88
N LYS A 402 11.33 16.95 42.58
CA LYS A 402 12.42 17.67 41.89
C LYS A 402 12.19 19.18 41.90
N SER A 403 11.01 19.63 41.48
CA SER A 403 10.65 21.06 41.53
C SER A 403 10.72 21.66 42.94
N ARG A 404 10.38 20.88 43.97
CA ARG A 404 10.51 21.32 45.37
C ARG A 404 11.97 21.44 45.80
N ARG A 405 12.85 20.52 45.37
CA ARG A 405 14.30 20.63 45.62
C ARG A 405 14.89 21.84 44.90
N ASP A 406 14.52 22.04 43.64
CA ASP A 406 15.02 23.17 42.83
C ASP A 406 14.61 24.52 43.43
N ARG A 407 13.39 24.63 43.99
CA ARG A 407 12.95 25.83 44.73
C ARG A 407 13.70 26.03 46.04
N ILE A 408 14.07 24.97 46.74
CA ILE A 408 14.84 25.07 47.99
C ILE A 408 16.28 25.49 47.68
N SER A 409 16.90 24.96 46.63
CA SER A 409 18.23 25.39 46.20
C SER A 409 18.25 26.84 45.73
N GLN A 410 17.21 27.28 45.00
CA GLN A 410 17.08 28.69 44.59
C GLN A 410 16.78 29.62 45.77
N GLY A 411 16.10 29.14 46.81
CA GLY A 411 15.91 29.90 48.06
C GLY A 411 17.22 30.09 48.83
N LEU A 412 18.02 29.02 48.92
CA LEU A 412 19.31 29.06 49.63
C LEU A 412 20.36 29.92 48.91
N GLU A 413 20.33 30.00 47.58
CA GLU A 413 21.18 30.90 46.79
C GLU A 413 20.79 32.38 46.94
N ASN A 414 19.52 32.68 47.25
CA ASN A 414 19.05 34.06 47.44
C ASN A 414 19.24 34.58 48.89
N ASP A 415 19.40 33.69 49.87
CA ASP A 415 19.67 34.03 51.27
C ASP A 415 21.17 34.19 51.59
N SER A 416 22.05 34.05 50.58
CA SER A 416 23.51 34.13 50.71
C SER A 416 24.16 35.35 50.03
N VAL A 417 23.38 36.42 49.80
CA VAL A 417 23.85 37.74 49.33
C VAL A 417 23.75 38.79 50.43
#